data_AF-A0A7L4QFV2-F1
#
_entry.id   AF-A0A7L4QFV2-F1
#
_cell.length_a   1.000
_cell.length_b   1.000
_cell.length_c   1.000
_cell.angle_alpha   90.00
_cell.angle_beta   90.00
_cell.angle_gamma   90.00
#
_symmetry.space_group_name_H-M   'P 1'
#
loop_
_entity.id
_entity.type
_entity.pdbx_description
1 polymer ?
#
loop_
_entity_poly.entity_id
_entity_poly.type
_entity_poly.pdbx_seq_one_letter_code
_entity_poly.pdbx_strand_id
1 'polypeptide(L)'
;MGKISKNGAIGIVVISLLLIAGVPVILSETQEDSDKLADDLLYSRYLTFHQRKELAIVSMDGIIDLYKENGISTSELTALKAKLNDIDSEAKNAAETINRNEFYSLVEESREVIKSFRELVKESDIEGKGEAVKSAVQDNKEYLTGLKAETTEVKKDIYLRAIDNRLEKLEQISNRLEIKGADVTEIDEKIDEISINRSNISKDSDIDALKEFHQNAKEGAEEIRELIKEAIKELKETK
;
A
#
# COMPACT_ATOMS: atom_id res chain seq x y z
N MET A 1 -16.50 28.97 -66.21
CA MET A 1 -16.59 27.58 -65.71
C MET A 1 -15.46 27.37 -64.72
N GLY A 2 -15.72 27.65 -63.44
CA GLY A 2 -14.73 27.56 -62.36
C GLY A 2 -14.65 26.13 -61.79
N LYS A 3 -13.42 25.62 -61.68
CA LYS A 3 -13.09 24.33 -61.06
C LYS A 3 -13.34 24.40 -59.54
N ILE A 4 -14.14 23.49 -59.00
CA ILE A 4 -14.27 23.26 -57.56
C ILE A 4 -13.15 22.29 -57.14
N SER A 5 -12.36 22.68 -56.14
CA SER A 5 -11.18 21.95 -55.68
C SER A 5 -11.56 20.74 -54.81
N LYS A 6 -10.87 19.63 -55.05
CA LYS A 6 -10.90 18.41 -54.23
C LYS A 6 -9.91 18.56 -53.08
N ASN A 7 -10.25 19.30 -52.01
CA ASN A 7 -9.41 19.35 -50.80
C ASN A 7 -10.18 19.48 -49.47
N GLY A 8 -11.51 19.27 -49.46
CA GLY A 8 -12.31 19.34 -48.24
C GLY A 8 -12.44 18.04 -47.43
N ALA A 9 -12.12 16.89 -48.00
CA ALA A 9 -12.48 15.58 -47.41
C ALA A 9 -11.35 14.87 -46.64
N ILE A 10 -10.10 15.37 -46.70
CA ILE A 10 -8.94 14.70 -46.10
C ILE A 10 -8.68 15.19 -44.66
N GLY A 11 -9.22 16.35 -44.26
CA GLY A 11 -9.01 16.94 -42.92
C GLY A 11 -9.83 16.29 -41.80
N ILE A 12 -10.96 15.66 -42.10
CA ILE A 12 -11.85 15.06 -41.09
C ILE A 12 -11.47 13.59 -40.79
N VAL A 13 -10.87 12.90 -41.76
CA VAL A 13 -10.52 11.47 -41.61
C VAL A 13 -9.31 11.26 -40.68
N VAL A 14 -8.39 12.22 -40.59
CA VAL A 14 -7.19 12.10 -39.74
C VAL A 14 -7.47 12.34 -38.25
N ILE A 15 -8.46 13.18 -37.91
CA ILE A 15 -8.87 13.40 -36.51
C ILE A 15 -9.64 12.17 -35.98
N SER A 16 -10.51 11.57 -36.80
CA SER A 16 -11.26 10.36 -36.40
C SER A 16 -10.37 9.12 -36.20
N LEU A 17 -9.27 8.99 -36.95
CA LEU A 17 -8.30 7.89 -36.80
C LEU A 17 -7.43 8.01 -35.55
N LEU A 18 -7.09 9.23 -35.11
CA LEU A 18 -6.37 9.47 -33.85
C LEU A 18 -7.23 9.18 -32.61
N LEU A 19 -8.55 9.38 -32.70
CA LEU A 19 -9.47 9.15 -31.59
C LEU A 19 -9.67 7.66 -31.25
N ILE A 20 -9.52 6.75 -32.22
CA ILE A 20 -9.70 5.29 -32.02
C ILE A 20 -8.47 4.66 -31.35
N ALA A 21 -7.26 5.14 -31.65
CA ALA A 21 -6.01 4.56 -31.14
C ALA A 21 -5.79 4.76 -29.62
N GLY A 22 -6.41 5.77 -29.01
CA GLY A 22 -6.21 6.07 -27.58
C GLY A 22 -7.19 5.38 -26.61
N VAL A 23 -8.22 4.68 -27.09
CA VAL A 23 -9.18 3.98 -26.20
C VAL A 23 -8.54 2.75 -25.52
N PRO A 24 -7.72 1.92 -26.22
CA PRO A 24 -6.93 0.87 -25.57
C PRO A 24 -5.92 1.41 -24.55
N VAL A 25 -5.38 2.62 -24.79
CA VAL A 25 -4.43 3.29 -23.88
C VAL A 25 -5.11 3.79 -22.61
N ILE A 26 -6.31 4.38 -22.71
CA ILE A 26 -7.07 4.79 -21.51
C ILE A 26 -7.46 3.57 -20.67
N LEU A 27 -7.88 2.47 -21.32
CA LEU A 27 -8.15 1.19 -20.64
C LEU A 27 -6.88 0.60 -20.00
N SER A 28 -5.72 0.67 -20.66
CA SER A 28 -4.47 0.21 -20.07
C SER A 28 -4.05 1.09 -18.89
N GLU A 29 -4.19 2.41 -18.96
CA GLU A 29 -3.91 3.34 -17.86
C GLU A 29 -4.79 3.11 -16.63
N THR A 30 -6.04 2.65 -16.82
CA THR A 30 -6.88 2.20 -15.68
C THR A 30 -6.38 0.91 -15.01
N GLN A 31 -5.54 0.11 -15.69
CA GLN A 31 -4.99 -1.16 -15.20
C GLN A 31 -3.50 -1.09 -14.78
N GLU A 32 -2.65 -0.35 -15.51
CA GLU A 32 -1.19 -0.23 -15.33
C GLU A 32 -0.80 0.46 -14.01
N ASP A 33 -1.70 1.25 -13.42
CA ASP A 33 -1.40 2.10 -12.26
C ASP A 33 -1.68 1.49 -10.89
N SER A 34 -1.88 0.17 -10.87
CA SER A 34 -1.66 -0.68 -9.69
C SER A 34 -0.29 -0.41 -9.05
N ASP A 35 0.74 -0.16 -9.88
CA ASP A 35 2.13 -0.40 -9.50
C ASP A 35 2.75 0.75 -8.70
N LYS A 36 2.54 2.04 -9.04
CA LYS A 36 3.07 3.15 -8.19
C LYS A 36 2.38 3.29 -6.83
N LEU A 37 1.08 3.00 -6.79
CA LEU A 37 0.31 2.98 -5.54
C LEU A 37 0.67 1.74 -4.69
N ALA A 38 1.15 0.70 -5.35
CA ALA A 38 1.65 -0.52 -4.75
C ALA A 38 3.01 -0.34 -4.05
N ASP A 39 3.82 0.62 -4.48
CA ASP A 39 5.16 0.92 -3.96
C ASP A 39 5.11 1.44 -2.51
N ASP A 40 4.41 2.56 -2.28
CA ASP A 40 4.23 3.13 -0.94
C ASP A 40 3.47 2.16 -0.02
N LEU A 41 2.57 1.35 -0.59
CA LEU A 41 1.82 0.33 0.16
C LEU A 41 2.71 -0.81 0.66
N LEU A 42 3.79 -1.16 -0.06
CA LEU A 42 4.71 -2.22 0.35
C LEU A 42 5.57 -1.76 1.53
N TYR A 43 6.08 -0.53 1.51
CA TYR A 43 6.80 0.04 2.64
C TYR A 43 5.92 0.18 3.90
N SER A 44 4.66 0.57 3.72
CA SER A 44 3.63 0.56 4.79
C SER A 44 3.44 -0.84 5.43
N ARG A 45 3.53 -1.90 4.62
CA ARG A 45 3.48 -3.29 5.09
C ARG A 45 4.77 -3.68 5.84
N TYR A 46 5.93 -3.25 5.35
CA TYR A 46 7.19 -3.41 6.06
C TYR A 46 7.15 -2.79 7.46
N LEU A 47 6.67 -1.55 7.63
CA LEU A 47 6.56 -0.92 8.95
C LEU A 47 5.71 -1.74 9.94
N THR A 48 4.61 -2.30 9.45
CA THR A 48 3.75 -3.19 10.25
C THR A 48 4.46 -4.50 10.61
N PHE A 49 5.25 -5.05 9.69
CA PHE A 49 6.09 -6.22 9.93
C PHE A 49 7.18 -5.93 10.97
N HIS A 50 7.94 -4.85 10.79
CA HIS A 50 9.00 -4.38 11.68
C HIS A 50 8.49 -4.23 13.12
N GLN A 51 7.36 -3.56 13.31
CA GLN A 51 6.72 -3.41 14.63
C GLN A 51 6.44 -4.76 15.30
N ARG A 52 5.89 -5.73 14.56
CA ARG A 52 5.57 -7.06 15.10
C ARG A 52 6.83 -7.86 15.40
N LYS A 53 7.86 -7.72 14.58
CA LYS A 53 9.17 -8.33 14.79
C LYS A 53 9.84 -7.77 16.04
N GLU A 54 9.84 -6.45 16.24
CA GLU A 54 10.41 -5.82 17.44
C GLU A 54 9.74 -6.30 18.73
N LEU A 55 8.41 -6.45 18.73
CA LEU A 55 7.71 -7.09 19.85
C LEU A 55 8.20 -8.53 20.09
N ALA A 56 8.46 -9.29 19.02
CA ALA A 56 9.00 -10.64 19.13
C ALA A 56 10.43 -10.62 19.68
N ILE A 57 11.31 -9.73 19.22
CA ILE A 57 12.69 -9.57 19.71
C ILE A 57 12.70 -9.26 21.21
N VAL A 58 11.91 -8.28 21.66
CA VAL A 58 11.77 -7.96 23.09
C VAL A 58 11.29 -9.17 23.90
N SER A 59 10.33 -9.93 23.36
CA SER A 59 9.85 -11.16 24.01
C SER A 59 10.93 -12.25 24.06
N MET A 60 11.73 -12.38 23.00
CA MET A 60 12.85 -13.32 22.94
C MET A 60 13.94 -12.94 23.95
N ASP A 61 14.22 -11.65 24.13
CA ASP A 61 15.18 -11.16 25.11
C ASP A 61 14.78 -11.55 26.54
N GLY A 62 13.52 -11.34 26.92
CA GLY A 62 13.03 -11.78 28.24
C GLY A 62 13.22 -13.29 28.48
N ILE A 63 12.99 -14.12 27.46
CA ILE A 63 13.22 -15.56 27.57
C ILE A 63 14.71 -15.91 27.61
N ILE A 64 15.52 -15.27 26.78
CA ILE A 64 16.98 -15.49 26.76
C ILE A 64 17.59 -15.12 28.11
N ASP A 65 17.15 -14.02 28.72
CA ASP A 65 17.66 -13.60 30.03
C ASP A 65 17.21 -14.56 31.13
N LEU A 66 15.96 -15.01 31.13
CA LEU A 66 15.49 -16.08 32.02
C LEU A 66 16.35 -17.36 31.88
N TYR A 67 16.70 -17.76 30.66
CA TYR A 67 17.54 -18.94 30.44
C TYR A 67 18.96 -18.75 30.97
N LYS A 68 19.56 -17.57 30.78
CA LYS A 68 20.88 -17.24 31.33
C LYS A 68 20.87 -17.30 32.86
N GLU A 69 19.84 -16.73 33.50
CA GLU A 69 19.66 -16.76 34.96
C GLU A 69 19.56 -18.18 35.51
N ASN A 70 18.98 -19.09 34.74
CA ASN A 70 18.87 -20.51 35.09
C ASN A 70 20.06 -21.36 34.61
N GLY A 71 21.13 -20.74 34.09
CA GLY A 71 22.34 -21.43 33.65
C GLY A 71 22.16 -22.31 32.41
N ILE A 72 21.13 -22.05 31.60
CA ILE A 72 20.81 -22.82 30.39
C ILE A 72 21.44 -22.13 29.19
N SER A 73 21.99 -22.93 28.26
CA SER A 73 22.62 -22.39 27.05
C SER A 73 21.60 -21.62 26.21
N THR A 74 22.00 -20.44 25.75
CA THR A 74 21.17 -19.55 24.92
C THR A 74 21.74 -19.35 23.52
N SER A 75 22.74 -20.13 23.12
CA SER A 75 23.42 -19.98 21.82
C SER A 75 22.44 -20.06 20.65
N GLU A 76 21.57 -21.09 20.63
CA GLU A 76 20.61 -21.29 19.55
C GLU A 76 19.50 -20.23 19.56
N LEU A 77 18.98 -19.88 20.75
CA LEU A 77 18.00 -18.81 20.92
C LEU A 77 18.53 -17.46 20.44
N THR A 78 19.79 -17.15 20.76
CA THR A 78 20.47 -15.92 20.35
C THR A 78 20.72 -15.90 18.83
N ALA A 79 21.07 -17.05 18.23
CA ALA A 79 21.25 -17.16 16.79
C ALA A 79 19.93 -16.93 16.03
N LEU A 80 18.80 -17.49 16.50
CA LEU A 80 17.48 -17.25 15.92
C LEU A 80 17.06 -15.78 16.04
N LYS A 81 17.36 -15.14 17.18
CA LYS A 81 17.13 -13.70 17.36
C LYS A 81 17.96 -12.86 16.38
N ALA A 82 19.24 -13.18 16.20
CA ALA A 82 20.10 -12.48 15.24
C ALA A 82 19.57 -12.62 13.81
N LYS A 83 19.16 -13.83 13.42
CA LYS A 83 18.57 -14.09 12.11
C LYS A 83 17.32 -13.25 11.84
N LEU A 84 16.49 -12.97 12.85
CA LEU A 84 15.34 -12.07 12.69
C LEU A 84 15.74 -10.63 12.35
N ASN A 85 16.87 -10.14 12.87
CA ASN A 85 17.36 -8.81 12.54
C ASN A 85 17.94 -8.72 11.12
N ASP A 86 18.57 -9.80 10.66
CA ASP A 86 19.03 -9.91 9.28
C ASP A 86 17.83 -9.88 8.31
N ILE A 87 16.81 -10.70 8.59
CA ILE A 87 15.56 -10.72 7.81
C ILE A 87 14.87 -9.35 7.79
N ASP A 88 14.89 -8.61 8.90
CA ASP A 88 14.29 -7.26 8.95
C ASP A 88 15.00 -6.26 8.02
N SER A 89 16.33 -6.33 7.97
CA SER A 89 17.13 -5.48 7.09
C SER A 89 16.88 -5.81 5.62
N GLU A 90 16.81 -7.09 5.28
CA GLU A 90 16.48 -7.56 3.93
C GLU A 90 15.04 -7.21 3.54
N ALA A 91 14.09 -7.35 4.46
CA ALA A 91 12.67 -7.04 4.21
C ALA A 91 12.47 -5.54 3.98
N LYS A 92 13.22 -4.69 4.69
CA LYS A 92 13.24 -3.25 4.43
C LYS A 92 13.71 -2.95 3.01
N ASN A 93 14.85 -3.52 2.61
CA ASN A 93 15.41 -3.30 1.28
C ASN A 93 14.47 -3.82 0.18
N ALA A 94 13.85 -4.99 0.37
CA ALA A 94 12.86 -5.53 -0.55
C ALA A 94 11.63 -4.61 -0.67
N ALA A 95 11.19 -4.00 0.44
CA ALA A 95 10.08 -3.06 0.43
C ALA A 95 10.44 -1.74 -0.27
N GLU A 96 11.63 -1.19 -0.01
CA GLU A 96 12.14 0.04 -0.64
C GLU A 96 12.39 -0.14 -2.16
N THR A 97 12.74 -1.35 -2.58
CA THR A 97 12.97 -1.71 -4.00
C THR A 97 11.76 -2.34 -4.68
N ILE A 98 10.60 -2.38 -4.00
CA ILE A 98 9.32 -2.86 -4.55
C ILE A 98 9.36 -4.37 -4.91
N ASN A 99 10.31 -5.13 -4.36
CA ASN A 99 10.40 -6.57 -4.57
C ASN A 99 9.38 -7.31 -3.71
N ARG A 100 8.12 -7.35 -4.17
CA ARG A 100 6.99 -7.97 -3.47
C ARG A 100 7.22 -9.44 -3.12
N ASN A 101 7.74 -10.21 -4.07
CA ASN A 101 7.94 -11.65 -3.88
C ASN A 101 8.99 -11.91 -2.81
N GLU A 102 10.11 -11.18 -2.86
CA GLU A 102 11.16 -11.25 -1.84
C GLU A 102 10.64 -10.80 -0.46
N PHE A 103 9.94 -9.66 -0.39
CA PHE A 103 9.36 -9.17 0.86
C PHE A 103 8.46 -10.21 1.53
N TYR A 104 7.53 -10.82 0.80
CA TYR A 104 6.63 -11.82 1.39
C TYR A 104 7.33 -13.13 1.74
N SER A 105 8.34 -13.55 0.96
CA SER A 105 9.20 -14.68 1.31
C SER A 105 9.91 -14.45 2.65
N LEU A 106 10.45 -13.24 2.86
CA LEU A 106 11.14 -12.86 4.10
C LEU A 106 10.17 -12.79 5.30
N VAL A 107 8.94 -12.32 5.08
CA VAL A 107 7.89 -12.34 6.12
C VAL A 107 7.54 -13.76 6.54
N GLU A 108 7.49 -14.70 5.59
CA GLU A 108 7.25 -16.12 5.89
C GLU A 108 8.44 -16.74 6.64
N GLU A 109 9.67 -16.47 6.20
CA GLU A 109 10.87 -16.93 6.88
C GLU A 109 10.94 -16.43 8.33
N SER A 110 10.63 -15.15 8.56
CA SER A 110 10.55 -14.57 9.91
C SER A 110 9.57 -15.34 10.81
N ARG A 111 8.42 -15.77 10.28
CA ARG A 111 7.43 -16.55 11.04
C ARG A 111 7.97 -17.93 11.42
N GLU A 112 8.69 -18.60 10.51
CA GLU A 112 9.32 -19.88 10.81
C GLU A 112 10.44 -19.72 11.85
N VAL A 113 11.25 -18.65 11.79
CA VAL A 113 12.27 -18.38 12.83
C VAL A 113 11.63 -18.17 14.21
N ILE A 114 10.55 -17.39 14.30
CA ILE A 114 9.80 -17.19 15.55
C ILE A 114 9.22 -18.52 16.05
N LYS A 115 8.72 -19.36 15.15
CA LYS A 115 8.17 -20.67 15.48
C LYS A 115 9.27 -21.61 16.01
N SER A 116 10.42 -21.69 15.34
CA SER A 116 11.57 -22.48 15.82
C SER A 116 12.04 -22.01 17.19
N PHE A 117 12.08 -20.69 17.44
CA PHE A 117 12.39 -20.17 18.77
C PHE A 117 11.40 -20.69 19.82
N ARG A 118 10.10 -20.64 19.53
CA ARG A 118 9.05 -21.13 20.45
C ARG A 118 9.14 -22.64 20.66
N GLU A 119 9.53 -23.41 19.65
CA GLU A 119 9.71 -24.85 19.76
C GLU A 119 10.86 -25.18 20.71
N LEU A 120 12.03 -24.57 20.52
CA LEU A 120 13.16 -24.71 21.45
C LEU A 120 12.79 -24.30 22.87
N VAL A 121 11.99 -23.24 23.01
CA VAL A 121 11.56 -22.77 24.33
C VAL A 121 10.59 -23.73 25.01
N LYS A 122 9.78 -24.47 24.26
CA LYS A 122 8.84 -25.47 24.82
C LYS A 122 9.54 -26.71 25.35
N GLU A 123 10.70 -27.05 24.80
CA GLU A 123 11.45 -28.27 25.18
C GLU A 123 12.06 -28.18 26.59
N SER A 124 12.17 -26.97 27.16
CA SER A 124 12.62 -26.80 28.55
C SER A 124 11.46 -26.76 29.55
N ASP A 125 11.66 -27.28 30.76
CA ASP A 125 10.67 -27.25 31.85
C ASP A 125 10.79 -26.01 32.76
N ILE A 126 11.40 -24.92 32.28
CA ILE A 126 11.60 -23.71 33.09
C ILE A 126 10.25 -22.99 33.33
N GLU A 127 9.93 -22.73 34.60
CA GLU A 127 8.78 -21.90 35.00
C GLU A 127 9.03 -20.39 34.78
N GLY A 128 7.99 -19.57 34.80
CA GLY A 128 8.16 -18.10 34.74
C GLY A 128 8.40 -17.50 33.35
N LYS A 129 8.35 -18.30 32.27
CA LYS A 129 8.49 -17.83 30.88
C LYS A 129 7.48 -16.73 30.52
N GLY A 130 6.25 -16.85 30.99
CA GLY A 130 5.20 -15.86 30.74
C GLY A 130 5.47 -14.53 31.44
N GLU A 131 5.93 -14.58 32.69
CA GLU A 131 6.31 -13.43 33.51
C GLU A 131 7.53 -12.72 32.94
N ALA A 132 8.52 -13.47 32.46
CA ALA A 132 9.70 -12.93 31.80
C ALA A 132 9.34 -12.14 30.53
N VAL A 133 8.48 -12.70 29.67
CA VAL A 133 7.97 -11.99 28.48
C VAL A 133 7.18 -10.75 28.87
N LYS A 134 6.27 -10.84 29.84
CA LYS A 134 5.48 -9.70 30.30
C LYS A 134 6.35 -8.57 30.83
N SER A 135 7.38 -8.90 31.62
CA SER A 135 8.31 -7.93 32.19
C SER A 135 9.12 -7.26 31.10
N ALA A 136 9.71 -8.02 30.18
CA ALA A 136 10.45 -7.47 29.05
C ALA A 136 9.61 -6.52 28.18
N VAL A 137 8.36 -6.89 27.87
CA VAL A 137 7.43 -6.02 27.12
C VAL A 137 7.06 -4.76 27.90
N GLN A 138 6.87 -4.87 29.22
CA GLN A 138 6.55 -3.74 30.08
C GLN A 138 7.73 -2.76 30.22
N ASP A 139 8.94 -3.28 30.37
CA ASP A 139 10.17 -2.49 30.45
C ASP A 139 10.47 -1.76 29.14
N ASN A 140 10.04 -2.33 28.00
CA ASN A 140 10.18 -1.74 26.67
C ASN A 140 8.90 -1.06 26.16
N LYS A 141 7.93 -0.78 27.04
CA LYS A 141 6.62 -0.24 26.65
C LYS A 141 6.72 1.07 25.87
N GLU A 142 7.57 2.00 26.31
CA GLU A 142 7.74 3.30 25.65
C GLU A 142 8.32 3.14 24.24
N TYR A 143 9.35 2.30 24.09
CA TYR A 143 9.95 1.96 22.81
C TYR A 143 8.92 1.37 21.84
N LEU A 144 8.19 0.33 22.27
CA LEU A 144 7.18 -0.35 21.45
C LEU A 144 6.00 0.58 21.10
N THR A 145 5.63 1.48 22.00
CA THR A 145 4.60 2.50 21.75
C THR A 145 5.09 3.56 20.78
N GLY A 146 6.36 3.98 20.88
CA GLY A 146 7.02 4.88 19.94
C GLY A 146 7.03 4.32 18.52
N LEU A 147 7.46 3.07 18.34
CA LEU A 147 7.42 2.37 17.04
C LEU A 147 6.01 2.33 16.43
N LYS A 148 4.99 2.11 17.27
CA LYS A 148 3.60 2.12 16.82
C LYS A 148 3.19 3.50 16.33
N ALA A 149 3.53 4.55 17.07
CA ALA A 149 3.20 5.93 16.71
C ALA A 149 3.90 6.34 15.41
N GLU A 150 5.20 6.06 15.27
CA GLU A 150 5.96 6.32 14.05
C GLU A 150 5.37 5.57 12.86
N THR A 151 5.09 4.27 13.02
CA THR A 151 4.43 3.46 11.99
C THR A 151 3.08 4.06 11.58
N THR A 152 2.27 4.50 12.54
CA THR A 152 0.99 5.13 12.25
C THR A 152 1.17 6.41 11.45
N GLU A 153 2.06 7.31 11.88
CA GLU A 153 2.29 8.60 11.21
C GLU A 153 2.78 8.43 9.77
N VAL A 154 3.78 7.56 9.55
CA VAL A 154 4.30 7.29 8.21
C VAL A 154 3.22 6.66 7.31
N LYS A 155 2.40 5.75 7.85
CA LYS A 155 1.32 5.13 7.09
C LYS A 155 0.23 6.12 6.70
N LYS A 156 -0.13 7.05 7.58
CA LYS A 156 -1.11 8.10 7.25
C LYS A 156 -0.65 8.91 6.04
N ASP A 157 0.60 9.36 6.06
CA ASP A 157 1.19 10.14 4.96
C ASP A 157 1.20 9.36 3.64
N ILE A 158 1.61 8.10 3.68
CA ILE A 158 1.55 7.17 2.54
C ILE A 158 0.13 7.05 1.98
N TYR A 159 -0.88 6.85 2.83
CA TYR A 159 -2.25 6.67 2.36
C TYR A 159 -2.85 7.94 1.76
N LEU A 160 -2.53 9.11 2.32
CA LEU A 160 -2.98 10.38 1.78
C LEU A 160 -2.34 10.65 0.41
N ARG A 161 -1.03 10.45 0.27
CA ARG A 161 -0.33 10.56 -1.02
C ARG A 161 -0.88 9.58 -2.06
N ALA A 162 -1.21 8.36 -1.65
CA ALA A 162 -1.83 7.38 -2.53
C ALA A 162 -3.18 7.87 -3.07
N ILE A 163 -4.00 8.51 -2.23
CA ILE A 163 -5.29 9.08 -2.67
C ILE A 163 -5.07 10.28 -3.60
N ASP A 164 -4.15 11.18 -3.25
CA ASP A 164 -3.83 12.36 -4.07
C ASP A 164 -3.38 11.95 -5.49
N ASN A 165 -2.45 10.99 -5.58
CA ASN A 165 -1.99 10.43 -6.86
C ASN A 165 -3.11 9.75 -7.65
N ARG A 166 -4.10 9.18 -6.97
CA ARG A 166 -5.24 8.53 -7.62
C ARG A 166 -6.19 9.57 -8.20
N LEU A 167 -6.51 10.62 -7.45
CA LEU A 167 -7.39 11.70 -7.90
C LEU A 167 -6.82 12.39 -9.14
N GLU A 168 -5.54 12.78 -9.11
CA GLU A 168 -4.86 13.40 -10.24
C GLU A 168 -4.99 12.55 -11.53
N LYS A 169 -4.90 11.23 -11.41
CA LYS A 169 -5.03 10.32 -12.55
C LYS A 169 -6.45 10.18 -13.04
N LEU A 170 -7.42 10.08 -12.14
CA LEU A 170 -8.83 10.05 -12.51
C LEU A 170 -9.21 11.34 -13.25
N GLU A 171 -8.72 12.50 -12.80
CA GLU A 171 -8.85 13.77 -13.51
C GLU A 171 -8.21 13.73 -14.90
N GLN A 172 -6.98 13.21 -15.02
CA GLN A 172 -6.31 13.08 -16.32
C GLN A 172 -7.09 12.17 -17.29
N ILE A 173 -7.68 11.08 -16.79
CA ILE A 173 -8.51 10.18 -17.59
C ILE A 173 -9.80 10.87 -18.01
N SER A 174 -10.48 11.54 -17.07
CA SER A 174 -11.72 12.27 -17.34
C SER A 174 -11.53 13.33 -18.45
N ASN A 175 -10.51 14.18 -18.31
CA ASN A 175 -10.14 15.18 -19.32
C ASN A 175 -9.90 14.56 -20.71
N ARG A 176 -9.27 13.38 -20.78
CA ARG A 176 -9.04 12.68 -22.07
C ARG A 176 -10.33 12.12 -22.67
N LEU A 177 -11.26 11.64 -21.84
CA LEU A 177 -12.57 11.17 -22.28
C LEU A 177 -13.41 12.33 -22.81
N GLU A 178 -13.40 13.48 -22.13
CA GLU A 178 -14.08 14.70 -22.57
C GLU A 178 -13.57 15.17 -23.93
N ILE A 179 -12.24 15.24 -24.11
CA ILE A 179 -11.60 15.57 -25.41
C ILE A 179 -12.04 14.59 -26.52
N LYS A 180 -12.33 13.33 -26.17
CA LYS A 180 -12.83 12.31 -27.09
C LYS A 180 -14.33 12.40 -27.37
N GLY A 181 -15.03 13.30 -26.69
CA GLY A 181 -16.46 13.57 -26.83
C GLY A 181 -17.36 12.72 -25.95
N ALA A 182 -16.82 12.10 -24.88
CA ALA A 182 -17.66 11.47 -23.87
C ALA A 182 -18.30 12.54 -22.97
N ASP A 183 -19.50 12.25 -22.47
CA ASP A 183 -20.03 12.96 -21.31
C ASP A 183 -19.30 12.44 -20.06
N VAL A 184 -18.63 13.36 -19.36
CA VAL A 184 -17.86 13.06 -18.15
C VAL A 184 -18.44 13.73 -16.91
N THR A 185 -19.63 14.32 -17.01
CA THR A 185 -20.22 15.12 -15.92
C THR A 185 -20.27 14.36 -14.60
N GLU A 186 -20.78 13.13 -14.60
CA GLU A 186 -20.88 12.30 -13.39
C GLU A 186 -19.51 11.82 -12.87
N ILE A 187 -18.53 11.65 -13.77
CA ILE A 187 -17.15 11.32 -13.40
C ILE A 187 -16.52 12.48 -12.63
N ASP A 188 -16.64 13.70 -13.17
CA ASP A 188 -16.06 14.91 -12.57
C ASP A 188 -16.73 15.26 -11.24
N GLU A 189 -18.06 15.14 -11.14
CA GLU A 189 -18.78 15.37 -9.88
C GLU A 189 -18.27 14.47 -8.75
N LYS A 190 -18.01 13.19 -9.04
CA LYS A 190 -17.47 12.25 -8.04
C LYS A 190 -16.00 12.53 -7.70
N ILE A 191 -15.19 12.91 -8.68
CA ILE A 191 -13.81 13.34 -8.43
C ILE A 191 -13.80 14.55 -7.48
N ASP A 192 -14.63 15.55 -7.76
CA ASP A 192 -14.78 16.75 -6.94
C ASP A 192 -15.22 16.43 -5.52
N GLU A 193 -16.19 15.52 -5.34
CA GLU A 193 -16.62 15.06 -4.01
C GLU A 193 -15.46 14.47 -3.20
N ILE A 194 -14.67 13.58 -3.80
CA ILE A 194 -13.51 12.98 -3.13
C ILE A 194 -12.44 14.04 -2.85
N SER A 195 -12.19 14.96 -3.78
CA SER A 195 -11.22 16.07 -3.62
C SER A 195 -11.62 17.03 -2.49
N ILE A 196 -12.91 17.39 -2.38
CA ILE A 196 -13.43 18.21 -1.28
C ILE A 196 -13.23 17.49 0.05
N ASN A 197 -13.61 16.21 0.13
CA ASN A 197 -13.41 15.42 1.34
C ASN A 197 -11.92 15.30 1.70
N ARG A 198 -11.05 15.12 0.71
CA ARG A 198 -9.59 15.06 0.89
C ARG A 198 -9.03 16.36 1.47
N SER A 199 -9.55 17.52 1.06
CA SER A 199 -9.11 18.84 1.55
C SER A 199 -9.40 19.05 3.04
N ASN A 200 -10.39 18.35 3.58
CA ASN A 200 -10.76 18.40 5.00
C ASN A 200 -9.94 17.42 5.87
N ILE A 201 -9.10 16.59 5.26
CA ILE A 201 -8.31 15.55 5.93
C ILE A 201 -6.82 15.94 5.92
N SER A 202 -6.14 15.72 7.04
CA SER A 202 -4.70 15.89 7.17
C SER A 202 -4.08 14.70 7.93
N LYS A 203 -2.75 14.61 7.95
CA LYS A 203 -2.05 13.61 8.78
C LYS A 203 -2.34 13.76 10.29
N ASP A 204 -2.67 14.98 10.72
CA ASP A 204 -2.99 15.30 12.10
C ASP A 204 -4.46 14.99 12.45
N SER A 205 -5.28 14.61 11.46
CA SER A 205 -6.64 14.13 11.68
C SER A 205 -6.65 12.85 12.51
N ASP A 206 -7.75 12.63 13.21
CA ASP A 206 -7.93 11.42 14.01
C ASP A 206 -7.94 10.16 13.12
N ILE A 207 -7.19 9.13 13.55
CA ILE A 207 -7.79 7.80 13.71
C ILE A 207 -8.86 7.38 12.70
N ASP A 208 -10.08 7.53 13.21
CA ASP A 208 -11.28 7.01 12.60
C ASP A 208 -11.74 7.88 11.42
N ALA A 209 -11.52 9.20 11.48
CA ALA A 209 -11.75 10.09 10.34
C ALA A 209 -10.87 9.71 9.13
N LEU A 210 -9.60 9.36 9.38
CA LEU A 210 -8.67 8.91 8.33
C LEU A 210 -9.08 7.56 7.73
N LYS A 211 -9.55 6.62 8.56
CA LYS A 211 -10.03 5.32 8.07
C LYS A 211 -11.31 5.45 7.24
N GLU A 212 -12.26 6.24 7.74
CA GLU A 212 -13.53 6.52 7.06
C GLU A 212 -13.25 7.19 5.71
N PHE A 213 -12.42 8.23 5.69
CA PHE A 213 -12.00 8.87 4.46
C PHE A 213 -11.33 7.88 3.49
N HIS A 214 -10.40 7.06 3.96
CA HIS A 214 -9.70 6.10 3.10
C HIS A 214 -10.66 5.08 2.48
N GLN A 215 -11.64 4.60 3.25
CA GLN A 215 -12.65 3.67 2.76
C GLN A 215 -13.56 4.33 1.72
N ASN A 216 -14.10 5.51 2.02
CA ASN A 216 -14.99 6.25 1.13
C ASN A 216 -14.28 6.64 -0.18
N ALA A 217 -13.03 7.12 -0.10
CA ALA A 217 -12.23 7.45 -1.28
C ALA A 217 -11.89 6.23 -2.13
N LYS A 218 -11.76 5.05 -1.52
CA LYS A 218 -11.54 3.79 -2.24
C LYS A 218 -12.81 3.38 -2.99
N GLU A 219 -13.97 3.41 -2.34
CA GLU A 219 -15.26 3.08 -2.93
C GLU A 219 -15.61 4.05 -4.07
N GLY A 220 -15.51 5.35 -3.83
CA GLY A 220 -15.75 6.36 -4.88
C GLY A 220 -14.82 6.20 -6.08
N ALA A 221 -13.55 5.85 -5.87
CA ALA A 221 -12.64 5.58 -6.99
C ALA A 221 -12.99 4.29 -7.76
N GLU A 222 -13.61 3.29 -7.13
CA GLU A 222 -14.12 2.10 -7.82
C GLU A 222 -15.35 2.46 -8.66
N GLU A 223 -16.25 3.28 -8.13
CA GLU A 223 -17.41 3.81 -8.87
C GLU A 223 -16.99 4.64 -10.10
N ILE A 224 -16.04 5.56 -9.94
CA ILE A 224 -15.51 6.36 -11.05
C ILE A 224 -14.92 5.47 -12.15
N ARG A 225 -14.26 4.36 -11.79
CA ARG A 225 -13.72 3.42 -12.79
C ARG A 225 -14.81 2.72 -13.59
N GLU A 226 -15.94 2.38 -12.97
CA GLU A 226 -17.06 1.81 -13.71
C GLU A 226 -17.68 2.84 -14.66
N LEU A 227 -17.87 4.09 -14.20
CA LEU A 227 -18.33 5.19 -15.06
C LEU A 227 -17.38 5.44 -16.25
N ILE A 228 -16.06 5.40 -16.02
CA ILE A 228 -15.05 5.47 -17.08
C ILE A 228 -15.24 4.34 -18.11
N LYS A 229 -15.50 3.11 -17.66
CA LYS A 229 -15.74 1.97 -18.58
C LYS A 229 -17.02 2.17 -19.39
N GLU A 230 -18.07 2.68 -18.77
CA GLU A 230 -19.34 2.98 -19.43
C GLU A 230 -19.17 4.08 -20.48
N ALA A 231 -18.55 5.20 -20.14
CA ALA A 231 -18.23 6.28 -21.06
C ALA A 231 -17.40 5.79 -22.26
N ILE A 232 -16.41 4.91 -22.01
CA ILE A 232 -15.62 4.28 -23.08
C ILE A 232 -16.48 3.38 -23.98
N LYS A 233 -17.44 2.65 -23.41
CA LYS A 233 -18.34 1.78 -24.17
C LYS A 233 -19.28 2.60 -25.06
N GLU A 234 -19.88 3.66 -24.52
CA GLU A 234 -20.77 4.55 -25.28
C GLU A 234 -20.04 5.21 -26.45
N LEU A 235 -18.79 5.67 -26.23
CA LEU A 235 -17.92 6.21 -27.28
C LEU A 235 -17.64 5.22 -28.42
N LYS A 236 -17.66 3.91 -28.15
CA LYS A 236 -17.48 2.86 -29.17
C LYS A 236 -18.77 2.58 -29.93
N GLU A 237 -19.93 2.75 -29.30
CA GLU A 237 -21.24 2.48 -29.90
C GLU A 237 -21.76 3.67 -30.74
N THR A 238 -21.31 4.88 -30.45
CA THR A 238 -21.64 6.11 -31.20
C THR A 238 -20.76 6.36 -32.44
N LYS A 239 -19.75 5.54 -32.69
CA LYS A 239 -18.87 5.59 -33.87
C LYS A 239 -19.12 4.45 -34.84
#